data_AF-A0A8T4PCK8-F1
#
_entry.id   AF-A0A8T4PCK8-F1
#
_cell.length_a   1.000
_cell.length_b   1.000
_cell.length_c   1.000
_cell.angle_alpha   90.00
_cell.angle_beta   90.00
_cell.angle_gamma   90.00
#
_symmetry.space_group_name_H-M   'P 1'
#
loop_
_entity.id
_entity.type
_entity.pdbx_description
1 polymer ?
#
loop_
_entity_poly.entity_id
_entity_poly.type
_entity_poly.pdbx_seq_one_letter_code
_entity_poly.pdbx_strand_id
1 'polypeptide(L)' 'MKIYIEITDEQEKILARRAKKNLFTIQEQIEDIVRRSCINSPAKASKSTKIDDALVEIFSREKRGKWKK' A
#
# COMPACT_ATOMS: atom_id res chain seq x y z
N MET A 1 -18.31 2.84 -14.56
CA MET A 1 -17.06 3.47 -15.04
C MET A 1 -16.22 2.37 -15.67
N LYS A 2 -15.79 2.54 -16.92
CA LYS A 2 -14.93 1.55 -17.61
C LYS A 2 -13.54 2.15 -17.74
N ILE A 3 -12.52 1.40 -17.32
CA ILE A 3 -11.12 1.79 -17.41
C ILE A 3 -10.48 0.87 -18.44
N TYR A 4 -9.76 1.45 -19.39
CA TYR A 4 -8.97 0.71 -20.36
C TYR A 4 -7.51 0.81 -19.94
N ILE A 5 -6.85 -0.35 -19.84
CA ILE A 5 -5.44 -0.44 -19.44
C ILE A 5 -4.75 -1.26 -20.52
N GLU A 6 -3.75 -0.66 -21.15
CA GLU A 6 -2.88 -1.36 -22.08
C GLU A 6 -1.81 -2.11 -21.28
N ILE A 7 -1.66 -3.39 -21.57
CA ILE A 7 -0.68 -4.27 -20.94
C ILE A 7 0.07 -5.04 -22.02
N THR A 8 1.35 -5.27 -21.76
CA THR A 8 2.22 -6.08 -22.61
C THR A 8 2.07 -7.57 -22.30
N ASP A 9 2.42 -8.43 -23.26
CA ASP A 9 2.31 -9.89 -23.12
C ASP A 9 3.08 -10.46 -21.91
N GLU A 10 4.21 -9.84 -21.55
CA GLU A 10 4.98 -10.22 -20.37
C GLU A 10 4.21 -9.95 -19.07
N GLN A 11 3.54 -8.79 -19.01
CA GLN A 11 2.72 -8.40 -17.86
C GLN A 11 1.48 -9.29 -17.76
N GLU A 12 0.87 -9.66 -18.88
CA GLU A 12 -0.27 -10.58 -18.90
C GLU A 12 0.10 -11.95 -18.32
N LYS A 13 1.25 -12.52 -18.71
CA LYS A 13 1.74 -13.80 -18.15
C LYS A 13 1.91 -13.73 -16.62
N ILE A 14 2.45 -12.61 -16.12
CA ILE A 14 2.64 -12.40 -14.69
C ILE A 14 1.29 -12.29 -13.97
N LEU A 15 0.35 -11.53 -14.54
CA LEU A 15 -1.01 -11.37 -14.01
C LEU A 15 -1.77 -12.69 -14.00
N ALA A 16 -1.72 -13.47 -15.08
CA ALA A 16 -2.37 -14.78 -15.17
C ALA A 16 -1.83 -15.76 -14.11
N ARG A 17 -0.51 -15.78 -13.89
CA ARG A 17 0.10 -16.61 -12.84
C ARG A 17 -0.37 -16.21 -11.44
N ARG A 18 -0.54 -14.91 -11.15
CA ARG A 18 -1.08 -14.43 -9.87
C ARG A 18 -2.57 -14.72 -9.72
N ALA A 19 -3.35 -14.47 -10.77
CA ALA A 19 -4.78 -14.73 -10.81
C ALA A 19 -5.08 -16.20 -10.49
N LYS A 20 -4.33 -17.14 -11.09
CA LYS A 20 -4.45 -18.58 -10.80
C LYS A 20 -4.17 -18.93 -9.34
N LYS A 21 -3.18 -18.29 -8.70
CA LYS A 21 -2.86 -18.51 -7.28
C LYS A 21 -3.96 -18.02 -6.35
N ASN A 22 -4.61 -16.91 -6.72
CA ASN A 22 -5.67 -16.28 -5.94
C ASN A 22 -7.07 -16.77 -6.33
N LEU A 23 -7.18 -17.72 -7.27
CA LEU A 23 -8.43 -18.24 -7.82
C LEU A 23 -9.33 -17.14 -8.41
N PHE A 24 -8.70 -16.16 -9.08
CA PHE A 24 -9.37 -15.05 -9.74
C PHE A 24 -9.27 -15.15 -11.26
N THR A 25 -10.16 -14.46 -11.94
CA THR A 25 -9.97 -14.05 -13.34
C THR A 25 -8.93 -12.93 -13.44
N ILE A 26 -8.40 -12.70 -14.64
CA ILE A 26 -7.43 -11.60 -14.88
C ILE A 26 -8.06 -10.24 -14.53
N GLN A 27 -9.34 -10.04 -14.87
CA GLN A 27 -10.06 -8.80 -14.58
C GLN A 27 -10.21 -8.56 -13.08
N GLU A 28 -10.65 -9.57 -12.32
CA GLU A 28 -10.77 -9.47 -10.86
C GLU A 28 -9.42 -9.24 -10.19
N GLN A 29 -8.36 -9.88 -10.70
CA GLN A 29 -7.01 -9.69 -10.19
C GLN A 29 -6.51 -8.25 -10.42
N ILE A 30 -6.82 -7.63 -11.56
CA ILE A 30 -6.49 -6.23 -11.85
C ILE A 30 -7.31 -5.30 -10.94
N GLU A 31 -8.62 -5.54 -10.82
CA GLU A 31 -9.50 -4.75 -9.96
C GLU A 31 -9.00 -4.77 -8.52
N ASP A 32 -8.63 -5.95 -8.03
CA ASP A 32 -8.14 -6.12 -6.68
C ASP A 32 -6.78 -5.44 -6.46
N ILE A 33 -5.86 -5.47 -7.44
CA ILE A 33 -4.62 -4.69 -7.39
C ILE A 33 -4.91 -3.19 -7.28
N VAL A 34 -5.80 -2.67 -8.13
CA VAL A 34 -6.17 -1.24 -8.11
C VAL A 34 -6.82 -0.87 -6.79
N ARG A 35 -7.75 -1.70 -6.30
CA ARG A 35 -8.43 -1.51 -5.01
C ARG A 35 -7.42 -1.43 -3.86
N ARG A 36 -6.51 -2.41 -3.77
CA ARG A 36 -5.45 -2.42 -2.75
C ARG A 36 -4.53 -1.21 -2.89
N SER A 37 -4.19 -0.80 -4.12
CA SER A 37 -3.37 0.37 -4.37
C SER A 37 -4.05 1.65 -3.87
N CYS A 38 -5.36 1.81 -4.08
CA CYS A 38 -6.11 2.97 -3.60
C CYS A 38 -6.26 2.99 -2.07
N ILE A 39 -6.52 1.83 -1.44
CA ILE A 39 -6.66 1.73 0.03
C ILE A 39 -5.31 1.94 0.73
N ASN A 40 -4.25 1.34 0.18
CA ASN A 40 -2.91 1.41 0.76
C ASN A 40 -2.12 2.63 0.29
N SER A 41 -2.69 3.46 -0.59
CA SER A 41 -2.10 4.75 -0.91
C SER A 41 -2.10 5.56 0.38
N PRO A 42 -0.93 5.89 0.95
CA PRO A 42 -0.91 6.71 2.15
C PRO A 42 -1.62 8.01 1.81
N ALA A 43 -2.77 8.25 2.44
CA ALA A 43 -3.45 9.54 2.38
C ALA A 43 -2.41 10.55 2.86
N LYS A 44 -1.79 11.28 1.91
CA LYS A 44 -0.61 12.15 2.08
C LYS A 44 -0.28 12.31 3.55
N ALA A 45 0.58 11.43 4.08
CA ALA A 45 1.19 11.69 5.37
C ALA A 45 2.18 12.84 5.12
N SER A 46 1.65 14.06 5.01
CA SER A 46 2.42 15.27 5.24
C SER A 46 2.72 15.31 6.73
N LYS A 47 3.59 14.41 7.18
CA LYS A 47 4.42 14.65 8.34
C LYS A 47 5.83 14.41 7.86
N SER A 48 6.51 15.51 7.58
CA SER A 48 7.95 15.59 7.72
C SER A 48 8.28 15.32 9.19
N THR A 49 8.14 14.07 9.63
CA THR A 49 8.73 13.67 10.90
C THR A 49 10.22 13.78 10.66
N LYS A 50 10.87 14.73 11.33
CA LYS A 50 12.32 14.84 11.30
C LYS A 50 12.86 13.47 11.72
N ILE A 51 13.81 12.94 10.96
CA ILE A 51 14.36 11.59 11.18
C ILE A 51 14.79 11.43 12.65
N ASP A 52 15.27 12.52 13.26
CA ASP A 52 15.64 12.61 14.67
C ASP A 52 14.48 12.29 15.62
N ASP A 53 13.28 12.83 15.37
CA ASP A 53 12.09 12.57 16.20
C ASP A 53 11.65 11.11 16.11
N ALA A 54 11.79 10.49 14.93
CA ALA A 54 11.48 9.07 14.72
C ALA A 54 12.49 8.16 15.43
N LEU A 55 13.78 8.52 15.43
CA LEU A 55 14.81 7.77 16.16
C LEU A 55 14.63 7.91 17.67
N VAL A 56 14.30 9.11 18.16
CA VAL A 56 13.96 9.31 19.57
C VAL A 56 12.73 8.48 19.95
N GLU A 57 11.70 8.38 19.12
CA GLU A 57 10.51 7.57 19.41
C GLU A 57 10.81 6.06 19.44
N ILE A 58 11.68 5.56 18.55
CA ILE A 58 12.07 4.14 18.48
C ILE A 58 12.97 3.73 19.65
N PHE A 59 13.91 4.61 20.03
CA PHE A 59 14.91 4.31 21.07
C PHE A 59 14.53 4.80 22.46
N SER A 60 13.61 5.75 22.58
CA SER A 60 13.02 6.16 23.86
C SER A 60 11.99 5.11 24.29
N ARG A 61 12.48 4.07 24.96
CA ARG A 61 11.65 3.05 25.62
C ARG A 61 10.91 3.59 26.87
N GLU A 62 10.90 4.90 27.11
CA GLU A 62 10.18 5.51 28.21
C GLU A 62 8.77 5.97 27.80
N LYS A 63 7.76 5.16 28.13
CA LYS A 63 6.36 5.61 28.20
C LYS A 63 6.14 6.47 29.47
N ARG A 64 6.89 7.55 29.67
CA ARG A 64 6.68 8.45 30.81
C ARG A 64 5.89 9.69 30.40
N GLY A 65 4.60 9.68 30.75
CA GLY A 65 3.84 10.87 31.13
C GLY A 65 3.24 11.70 30.00
N LYS A 66 2.00 11.41 29.61
CA LYS A 66 1.10 12.48 29.15
C LYS A 66 0.76 13.34 30.37
N TRP A 67 1.43 14.48 30.57
CA TRP A 67 0.90 15.51 31.45
C TRP A 67 -0.26 16.18 30.71
N LYS A 68 -1.49 15.93 31.16
CA LYS A 68 -2.67 16.68 30.68
C LYS A 68 -2.55 18.12 31.15
N LYS A 69 -2.71 19.07 30.22
CA LYS A 69 -3.11 20.44 30.50
C LYS A 69 -4.52 20.64 29.96
#